data_AF-A0A2D8MWU0-F1
#
_entry.id   AF-A0A2D8MWU0-F1
#
_cell.length_a   1.000
_cell.length_b   1.000
_cell.length_c   1.000
_cell.angle_alpha   90.00
_cell.angle_beta   90.00
_cell.angle_gamma   90.00
#
_symmetry.space_group_name_H-M   'P 1'
#
loop_
_entity.id
_entity.type
_entity.pdbx_description
1 polymer ?
#
loop_
_entity_poly.entity_id
_entity_poly.type
_entity_poly.pdbx_seq_one_letter_code
_entity_poly.pdbx_strand_id
1 'polypeptide(L)' 'MREVCEGCGKTLHCCKNCHHFDHNISRECTLEGTQWIGSRDMQNYCEDFEMTDSVRKEKEEKVSKAQSAFQSLWEK' A
#
# COMPACT_ATOMS: atom_id res chain seq x y z
N MET A 1 17.80 6.29 -1.47
CA MET A 1 18.15 6.72 -0.10
C MET A 1 17.14 6.06 0.82
N ARG A 2 17.57 5.27 1.81
CA ARG A 2 16.63 4.63 2.75
C ARG A 2 16.38 5.60 3.88
N GLU A 3 15.31 6.35 3.75
CA GLU A 3 14.98 7.47 4.61
C GLU A 3 14.27 7.00 5.88
N VAL A 4 14.55 7.71 6.98
CA VAL A 4 13.89 7.53 8.27
C VAL A 4 13.04 8.78 8.50
N CYS A 5 11.82 8.60 8.97
CA CYS A 5 10.95 9.71 9.33
C CYS A 5 11.53 10.48 10.52
N GLU A 6 11.79 11.77 10.37
CA GLU A 6 12.35 12.62 11.45
C GLU A 6 11.40 12.77 12.64
N GLY A 7 10.09 12.64 12.43
CA GLY A 7 9.10 12.80 13.50
C GLY A 7 8.94 11.56 14.39
N CYS A 8 9.05 10.35 13.83
CA CYS A 8 8.79 9.10 14.57
C CYS A 8 9.93 8.09 14.56
N GLY A 9 11.03 8.37 13.86
CA GLY A 9 12.20 7.48 13.78
C GLY A 9 11.98 6.18 13.02
N LYS A 10 10.81 5.98 12.39
CA LYS A 10 10.52 4.78 11.61
C LYS A 10 11.08 4.87 10.20
N THR A 11 11.53 3.73 9.69
CA THR A 11 11.93 3.61 8.27
C THR A 11 10.76 3.92 7.35
N LEU A 12 11.02 4.70 6.30
CA LEU A 12 10.05 4.92 5.23
C LEU A 12 10.03 3.74 4.24
N HIS A 13 11.12 3.00 4.13
CA HIS A 13 11.26 1.85 3.23
C HIS A 13 10.78 0.55 3.89
N CYS A 14 9.45 0.39 3.99
CA CYS A 14 8.78 -0.80 4.51
C CYS A 14 7.59 -1.18 3.62
N CYS A 15 7.15 -2.45 3.67
CA CYS A 15 6.05 -2.92 2.81
C CYS A 15 4.80 -2.04 2.93
N LYS A 16 4.42 -1.60 4.13
CA LYS A 16 3.21 -0.77 4.35
C LYS A 16 3.23 0.59 3.62
N ASN A 17 4.42 1.06 3.25
CA ASN A 17 4.62 2.29 2.48
C ASN A 17 4.87 2.02 0.99
N CYS A 18 4.84 0.76 0.56
CA CYS A 18 5.00 0.39 -0.84
C CYS A 18 3.67 0.54 -1.60
N HIS A 19 3.74 0.93 -2.87
CA HIS A 19 2.60 1.00 -3.78
C HIS A 19 1.91 -0.37 -3.98
N HIS A 20 2.69 -1.45 -3.96
CA HIS A 20 2.20 -2.81 -4.20
C HIS A 20 1.58 -3.48 -2.96
N PHE A 21 1.52 -2.78 -1.83
CA PHE A 21 1.00 -3.35 -0.60
C PHE A 21 -0.52 -3.25 -0.54
N ASP A 22 -1.17 -4.40 -0.34
CA ASP A 22 -2.62 -4.52 -0.27
C ASP A 22 -3.01 -5.44 0.90
N HIS A 23 -3.78 -4.89 1.85
CA HIS A 23 -4.24 -5.64 3.03
C HIS A 23 -5.29 -6.71 2.71
N ASN A 24 -5.89 -6.68 1.52
CA ASN A 24 -6.97 -7.59 1.14
C ASN A 24 -6.47 -8.92 0.55
N ILE A 25 -5.16 -9.05 0.32
CA ILE A 25 -4.56 -10.27 -0.23
C ILE A 25 -3.64 -10.93 0.80
N SER A 26 -3.65 -12.26 0.86
CA SER A 26 -2.92 -13.05 1.87
C SER A 26 -1.41 -12.78 1.91
N ARG A 27 -0.78 -12.57 0.74
CA ARG A 27 0.65 -12.25 0.64
C ARG A 27 0.99 -10.79 0.95
N GLU A 28 -0.04 -9.94 1.04
CA GLU A 28 0.02 -8.48 1.23
C GLU A 28 0.97 -7.75 0.25
N CYS A 29 1.20 -8.32 -0.93
CA CYS A 29 2.02 -7.77 -2.00
C CYS A 29 1.39 -8.15 -3.33
N THR A 30 1.05 -7.20 -4.18
CA THR A 30 0.37 -7.49 -5.46
C THR A 30 1.33 -8.10 -6.50
N LEU A 31 2.64 -7.90 -6.34
CA LEU A 31 3.66 -8.45 -7.23
C LEU A 31 3.94 -9.94 -6.98
N GLU A 32 4.20 -10.66 -8.06
CA GLU A 32 4.55 -12.08 -8.05
C GLU A 32 6.06 -12.28 -8.12
N GLY A 33 6.57 -13.37 -7.55
CA GLY A 33 8.02 -13.68 -7.57
C GLY A 33 8.87 -12.83 -6.62
N THR A 34 8.27 -11.88 -5.91
CA THR A 34 8.96 -11.09 -4.88
C THR A 34 9.31 -11.93 -3.65
N GLN A 35 10.38 -11.54 -2.96
CA GLN A 35 10.75 -12.19 -1.71
C GLN A 35 9.68 -11.95 -0.64
N TRP A 36 9.34 -13.00 0.10
CA TRP A 36 8.43 -12.86 1.22
C TRP A 36 9.09 -12.10 2.36
N ILE A 37 8.47 -11.00 2.77
CA ILE A 37 8.86 -10.22 3.94
C ILE A 37 8.01 -10.67 5.13
N GLY A 38 8.61 -10.94 6.29
CA GLY A 38 7.86 -11.27 7.49
C GLY A 38 7.25 -10.02 8.14
N SER A 39 8.11 -9.11 8.60
CA SER A 39 7.71 -7.88 9.27
C SER A 39 7.47 -6.74 8.27
N ARG A 40 6.19 -6.46 7.95
CA ARG A 40 5.79 -5.49 6.92
C ARG A 40 5.95 -4.02 7.29
N ASP A 41 6.09 -3.75 8.57
CA ASP A 41 6.33 -2.43 9.14
C ASP A 41 7.81 -2.13 9.41
N MET A 42 8.67 -3.14 9.31
CA MET A 42 10.12 -3.00 9.45
C MET A 42 10.78 -2.65 8.12
N GLN A 43 12.02 -2.16 8.22
CA GLN A 43 12.84 -1.88 7.05
C GLN A 43 13.06 -3.16 6.26
N ASN A 44 12.80 -3.10 4.96
CA ASN A 44 13.11 -4.19 4.05
C ASN A 44 14.08 -3.73 2.94
N TYR A 45 14.47 -4.69 2.10
CA TYR A 45 15.43 -4.53 1.01
C TYR A 45 14.81 -4.96 -0.32
N CYS A 46 13.48 -4.89 -0.43
CA CYS A 46 12.75 -5.25 -1.65
C CYS A 46 13.23 -4.39 -2.81
N GLU A 47 13.67 -5.01 -3.90
CA GLU A 47 14.16 -4.31 -5.09
C GLU A 47 13.01 -3.66 -5.88
N ASP A 48 11.82 -4.27 -5.82
CA ASP A 48 10.58 -3.77 -6.43
C ASP A 48 9.82 -2.76 -5.55
N PHE A 49 10.49 -2.13 -4.58
CA PHE A 49 9.82 -1.14 -3.73
C PHE A 49 9.54 0.15 -4.49
N GLU A 50 8.27 0.56 -4.48
CA GLU A 50 7.84 1.87 -4.98
C GLU A 50 7.14 2.62 -3.86
N MET A 51 7.63 3.82 -3.51
CA MET A 51 7.01 4.62 -2.44
C MET A 51 5.59 5.01 -2.82
N THR A 52 4.62 4.77 -1.93
CA THR A 52 3.24 5.18 -2.14
C THR A 52 3.11 6.69 -1.93
N ASP A 53 2.54 7.39 -2.91
CA ASP A 53 2.15 8.79 -2.74
C ASP A 53 0.81 8.86 -1.99
N SER A 54 0.78 9.60 -0.88
CA SER A 54 -0.42 9.79 -0.04
C SER A 54 -1.62 10.32 -0.85
N VAL A 55 -1.37 11.18 -1.84
CA VAL A 55 -2.37 11.73 -2.77
C VAL A 55 -3.07 10.63 -3.58
N ARG A 56 -2.39 9.52 -3.86
CA ARG A 56 -2.93 8.42 -4.66
C ARG A 56 -3.93 7.58 -3.86
N LYS A 57 -3.63 7.24 -2.61
CA LYS A 57 -4.55 6.48 -1.73
C LYS A 57 -5.90 7.18 -1.59
N GLU A 58 -5.90 8.51 -1.37
CA GLU A 58 -7.15 9.27 -1.29
C GLU A 58 -7.98 9.21 -2.58
N LYS A 59 -7.32 9.17 -3.75
CA LYS A 59 -8.02 9.05 -5.04
C LYS A 59 -8.62 7.65 -5.22
N GLU A 60 -7.87 6.60 -4.88
CA GLU A 60 -8.34 5.22 -4.97
C GLU A 60 -9.55 4.98 -4.04
N GLU A 61 -9.51 5.49 -2.81
CA GLU A 61 -10.64 5.45 -1.87
C GLU A 61 -11.88 6.20 -2.40
N LYS A 62 -11.69 7.39 -2.99
CA LYS A 62 -12.78 8.17 -3.61
C LYS A 62 -13.41 7.41 -4.78
N VAL A 63 -12.59 6.79 -5.64
CA VAL A 63 -13.07 6.00 -6.78
C VAL A 63 -13.86 4.78 -6.29
N SER A 64 -13.34 4.03 -5.32
CA SER A 64 -14.03 2.89 -4.73
C SER A 64 -15.39 3.29 -4.13
N LYS A 65 -15.42 4.37 -3.35
CA LYS A 65 -16.66 4.90 -2.77
C LYS A 65 -17.68 5.34 -3.82
N ALA A 66 -17.22 5.97 -4.91
CA ALA A 66 -18.08 6.36 -6.02
C ALA A 66 -18.66 5.14 -6.75
N GLN A 67 -17.88 4.07 -6.94
CA GLN A 67 -18.35 2.83 -7.54
C GLN A 67 -19.43 2.16 -6.68
N SER A 68 -19.22 2.04 -5.36
CA SER A 68 -20.21 1.48 -4.45
C SER A 68 -21.50 2.32 -4.39
N ALA A 69 -21.37 3.65 -4.33
CA ALA A 69 -22.52 4.54 -4.37
C ALA A 69 -23.30 4.40 -5.70
N PHE A 70 -22.60 4.28 -6.83
CA PHE A 70 -23.22 4.05 -8.13
C PHE A 70 -23.98 2.72 -8.17
N GLN A 71 -23.40 1.62 -7.67
CA GLN A 71 -24.05 0.30 -7.66
C GLN A 71 -25.33 0.31 -6.82
N SER A 72 -25.33 0.99 -5.67
CA SER A 72 -26.49 1.07 -4.79
C SER A 72 -27.73 1.75 -5.41
N LEU A 73 -27.56 2.52 -6.49
CA LEU A 73 -28.68 3.12 -7.22
C LEU A 73 -29.55 2.08 -7.94
N TRP A 74 -28.99 0.91 -8.25
CA TRP A 74 -29.58 -0.11 -9.12
C TRP A 74 -29.98 -1.38 -8.39
N GLU A 75 -29.64 -1.54 -7.10
CA GLU A 75 -29.99 -2.70 -6.26
C GLU A 75 -31.44 -2.65 -5.74
N LYS A 76 -32.40 -2.20 -6.57
CA LYS A 76 -33.84 -2.25 -6.29
C LYS A 76 -34.48 -3.54 -6.82
#